data_AF-A0A5E5BJ06-F1
#
_entry.id   AF-A0A5E5BJ06-F1
#
_cell.length_a   1.000
_cell.length_b   1.000
_cell.length_c   1.000
_cell.angle_alpha   90.00
_cell.angle_beta   90.00
_cell.angle_gamma   90.00
#
_symmetry.space_group_name_H-M   'P 1'
#
loop_
_entity.id
_entity.type
_entity.pdbx_description
1 polymer ?
#
loop_
_entity_poly.entity_id
_entity_poly.type
_entity_poly.pdbx_seq_one_letter_code
_entity_poly.pdbx_strand_id
1 'polypeptide(L)'
;MTKLTVNPDSPSVEVVKAAMEEASVKDARGRNITLRKPGALAQFRLMEAVGGTNAGYIHMCMPLIYVAAIDGDPISPIRTKGEVEALVQRLEEDGLLAVAKGVEANFATPDPSKDIEVLKK
;
A
#
# COMPACT_ATOMS: atom_id res chain seq x y z
N MET A 1 21.66 11.20 -39.62
CA MET A 1 21.22 11.28 -38.22
C MET A 1 19.84 10.66 -38.11
N THR A 2 19.75 9.44 -37.61
CA THR A 2 18.50 8.69 -37.52
C THR A 2 17.73 9.16 -36.29
N LYS A 3 16.56 9.76 -36.51
CA LYS A 3 15.70 10.30 -35.45
C LYS A 3 14.90 9.12 -34.85
N LEU A 4 15.34 8.61 -33.69
CA LEU A 4 14.56 7.67 -32.89
C LEU A 4 13.43 8.44 -32.21
N THR A 5 12.20 8.27 -32.71
CA THR A 5 10.99 8.68 -32.00
C THR A 5 10.61 7.54 -31.05
N VAL A 6 10.73 7.75 -29.74
CA VAL A 6 10.18 6.84 -28.73
C VAL A 6 8.68 7.11 -28.64
N ASN A 7 7.86 6.13 -29.01
CA ASN A 7 6.41 6.19 -28.84
C ASN A 7 6.07 6.20 -27.33
N PRO A 8 5.27 7.15 -26.83
CA PRO A 8 4.88 7.23 -25.42
C PRO A 8 3.87 6.16 -24.99
N ASP A 9 3.23 5.47 -25.94
CA ASP A 9 2.21 4.43 -25.69
C ASP A 9 2.77 3.02 -25.88
N SER A 10 3.79 2.66 -25.09
CA SER A 10 4.17 1.25 -25.00
C SER A 10 3.22 0.51 -24.04
N PRO A 11 2.75 -0.70 -24.36
CA PRO A 11 1.91 -1.51 -23.47
C PRO A 11 2.57 -1.79 -22.10
N SER A 12 3.89 -1.64 -22.00
CA SER A 12 4.63 -1.66 -20.73
C SER A 12 4.20 -0.55 -19.75
N VAL A 13 3.72 0.60 -20.23
CA VAL A 13 3.26 1.72 -19.39
C VAL A 13 1.86 1.46 -18.83
N GLU A 14 0.98 0.81 -19.59
CA GLU A 14 -0.39 0.49 -19.13
C GLU A 14 -0.42 -0.64 -18.09
N VAL A 15 0.44 -1.65 -18.23
CA VAL A 15 0.57 -2.73 -17.24
C VAL A 15 1.14 -2.21 -15.91
N VAL A 16 2.04 -1.24 -15.94
CA VAL A 16 2.55 -0.56 -14.73
C VAL A 16 1.43 0.26 -14.07
N LYS A 17 0.60 0.95 -14.86
CA LYS A 17 -0.50 1.78 -14.35
C LYS A 17 -1.64 0.94 -13.73
N ALA A 18 -1.95 -0.22 -14.31
CA ALA A 18 -2.96 -1.15 -13.80
C ALA A 18 -2.49 -1.91 -12.53
N ALA A 19 -1.18 -2.05 -12.32
CA ALA A 19 -0.61 -2.63 -11.10
C ALA A 19 -0.35 -1.60 -9.98
N MET A 20 -0.51 -0.32 -10.27
CA MET A 20 -0.26 0.81 -9.36
C MET A 20 -1.55 1.58 -9.08
N GLU A 21 -2.55 0.90 -8.50
CA GLU A 21 -3.62 1.60 -7.77
C GLU A 21 -3.01 2.21 -6.50
N GLU A 22 -2.36 3.35 -6.68
CA GLU A 22 -1.85 4.18 -5.61
C GLU A 22 -2.91 5.17 -5.18
N ALA A 23 -3.26 5.17 -3.90
CA ALA A 23 -4.18 6.13 -3.31
C ALA A 23 -3.39 7.13 -2.48
N SER A 24 -3.64 8.41 -2.67
CA SER A 24 -3.02 9.46 -1.87
C SER A 24 -4.00 9.91 -0.79
N VAL A 25 -3.60 9.83 0.47
CA VAL A 25 -4.41 10.31 1.60
C VAL A 25 -3.67 11.39 2.37
N LYS A 26 -4.41 12.36 2.89
CA LYS A 26 -3.88 13.40 3.77
C LYS A 26 -4.24 13.11 5.21
N ASP A 27 -3.28 13.27 6.11
CA ASP A 27 -3.54 13.23 7.54
C ASP A 27 -3.96 14.59 8.09
N ALA A 28 -4.30 14.64 9.38
CA ALA A 28 -4.71 15.87 10.08
C ALA A 28 -3.60 16.93 10.15
N ARG A 29 -2.34 16.53 9.99
CA ARG A 29 -1.17 17.43 9.98
C ARG A 29 -0.81 17.93 8.58
N GLY A 30 -1.56 17.51 7.55
CA GLY A 30 -1.38 17.92 6.16
C GLY A 30 -0.35 17.10 5.37
N ARG A 31 0.25 16.06 5.97
CA ARG A 31 1.19 15.17 5.30
C ARG A 31 0.49 14.34 4.24
N ASN A 32 1.18 14.06 3.14
CA ASN A 32 0.67 13.25 2.05
C ASN A 32 1.17 11.81 2.16
N ILE A 33 0.29 10.87 2.46
CA ILE A 33 0.62 9.45 2.59
C ILE A 33 0.15 8.73 1.34
N THR A 34 1.10 8.13 0.63
CA THR A 34 0.81 7.30 -0.54
C THR A 34 0.58 5.88 -0.09
N LEU A 35 -0.57 5.32 -0.43
CA LEU A 35 -0.98 3.96 -0.16
C LEU A 35 -0.94 3.14 -1.44
N ARG A 36 -0.47 1.90 -1.35
CA ARG A 36 -0.45 0.94 -2.45
C ARG A 36 -0.91 -0.42 -1.94
N LYS A 37 -1.67 -1.15 -2.74
CA LYS A 37 -2.08 -2.52 -2.42
C LYS A 37 -0.84 -3.41 -2.23
N PRO A 38 -0.64 -4.03 -1.05
CA PRO A 38 0.49 -4.91 -0.81
C PRO A 38 0.27 -6.26 -1.50
N GLY A 39 1.35 -6.83 -2.04
CA GLY A 39 1.35 -8.21 -2.52
C GLY A 39 1.36 -9.22 -1.38
N ALA A 40 1.06 -10.50 -1.69
CA ALA A 40 1.04 -11.59 -0.71
C ALA A 40 2.35 -11.71 0.08
N LEU A 41 3.51 -11.50 -0.56
CA LEU A 41 4.81 -11.55 0.10
C LEU A 41 4.98 -10.50 1.21
N ALA A 42 4.40 -9.30 1.05
CA ALA A 42 4.46 -8.27 2.09
C ALA A 42 3.64 -8.66 3.32
N GLN A 43 2.50 -9.34 3.12
CA GLN A 43 1.67 -9.87 4.21
C GLN A 43 2.40 -10.97 4.98
N PHE A 44 3.03 -11.92 4.28
CA PHE A 44 3.85 -12.97 4.91
C PHE A 44 5.01 -12.39 5.71
N ARG A 45 5.75 -11.43 5.13
CA ARG A 45 6.88 -10.78 5.81
C ARG A 45 6.44 -10.01 7.05
N LEU A 46 5.27 -9.36 7.02
CA LEU A 46 4.72 -8.73 8.21
C LEU A 46 4.48 -9.77 9.29
N MET A 47 3.84 -10.88 8.95
CA MET A 47 3.53 -11.95 9.90
C MET A 47 4.79 -12.55 10.56
N GLU A 48 5.86 -12.71 9.76
CA GLU A 48 7.19 -13.09 10.25
C GLU A 48 7.81 -12.01 11.15
N ALA A 49 7.72 -10.74 10.76
CA ALA A 49 8.27 -9.61 11.49
C ALA A 49 7.63 -9.38 12.86
N VAL A 50 6.31 -9.54 12.99
CA VAL A 50 5.59 -9.32 14.25
C VAL A 50 5.51 -10.55 15.15
N GLY A 51 5.71 -11.76 14.62
CA GLY A 51 5.65 -13.00 15.40
C GLY A 51 4.21 -13.35 15.83
N GLY A 52 3.55 -14.20 15.05
CA GLY A 52 2.09 -14.34 14.99
C GLY A 52 1.35 -14.96 16.18
N THR A 53 1.50 -14.44 17.40
CA THR A 53 0.72 -14.89 18.57
C THR A 53 -0.38 -13.92 19.02
N ASN A 54 -0.35 -12.66 18.57
CA ASN A 54 -1.33 -11.64 18.95
C ASN A 54 -2.10 -11.11 17.74
N ALA A 55 -3.34 -11.60 17.56
CA ALA A 55 -4.22 -11.20 16.46
C ALA A 55 -4.53 -9.69 16.48
N GLY A 56 -4.71 -9.09 17.65
CA GLY A 56 -4.96 -7.66 17.76
C GLY A 56 -3.78 -6.82 17.28
N TYR A 57 -2.55 -7.23 17.63
CA TYR A 57 -1.34 -6.58 17.16
C TYR A 57 -1.16 -6.72 15.64
N ILE A 58 -1.42 -7.92 15.08
CA ILE A 58 -1.40 -8.14 13.63
C ILE A 58 -2.41 -7.23 12.92
N HIS A 59 -3.65 -7.16 13.42
CA HIS A 59 -4.68 -6.30 12.84
C HIS A 59 -4.30 -4.82 12.86
N MET A 60 -3.64 -4.37 13.93
CA MET A 60 -3.14 -3.00 14.05
C MET A 60 -2.00 -2.71 13.06
N CYS A 61 -1.15 -3.70 12.77
CA CYS A 61 -0.01 -3.53 11.87
C CYS A 61 -0.36 -3.73 10.38
N MET A 62 -1.46 -4.42 10.04
CA MET A 62 -1.83 -4.70 8.65
C MET A 62 -2.02 -3.46 7.76
N PRO A 63 -2.57 -2.33 8.23
CA PRO A 63 -2.64 -1.12 7.41
C PRO A 63 -1.26 -0.56 7.04
N LEU A 64 -0.22 -0.84 7.84
CA LEU A 64 1.11 -0.28 7.64
C LEU A 64 1.79 -0.78 6.35
N ILE A 65 1.52 -2.01 5.94
CA ILE A 65 2.09 -2.56 4.70
C ILE A 65 1.52 -1.92 3.44
N TYR A 66 0.45 -1.13 3.56
CA TYR A 66 -0.07 -0.34 2.44
C TYR A 66 0.72 0.95 2.23
N VAL A 67 1.50 1.42 3.23
CA VAL A 67 2.20 2.69 3.12
C VAL A 67 3.39 2.57 2.18
N ALA A 68 3.32 3.28 1.06
CA ALA A 68 4.35 3.32 0.03
C ALA A 68 5.27 4.54 0.16
N ALA A 69 4.74 5.70 0.55
CA ALA A 69 5.52 6.92 0.74
C ALA A 69 4.85 7.88 1.74
N ILE A 70 5.64 8.74 2.36
CA ILE A 70 5.16 9.86 3.21
C ILE A 70 5.84 11.13 2.70
N ASP A 71 5.05 12.11 2.27
CA ASP A 71 5.52 13.38 1.69
C ASP A 71 6.47 13.21 0.50
N GLY A 72 6.29 12.12 -0.25
CA GLY A 72 7.14 11.76 -1.40
C GLY A 72 8.38 10.94 -1.03
N ASP A 73 8.68 10.79 0.27
CA ASP A 73 9.75 9.89 0.71
C ASP A 73 9.28 8.43 0.65
N PRO A 74 9.89 7.57 -0.17
CA PRO A 74 9.51 6.18 -0.26
C PRO A 74 9.80 5.43 1.05
N ILE A 75 8.85 4.59 1.45
CA ILE A 75 8.97 3.70 2.60
C ILE A 75 9.35 2.30 2.11
N SER A 76 10.40 1.75 2.70
CA SER A 76 10.83 0.38 2.42
C SER A 76 9.80 -0.63 2.99
N PRO A 77 9.59 -1.77 2.31
CA PRO A 77 8.73 -2.82 2.83
C PRO A 77 9.22 -3.34 4.19
N ILE A 78 8.30 -3.53 5.12
CA ILE A 78 8.56 -4.03 6.48
C ILE A 78 9.07 -5.48 6.43
N ARG A 79 10.16 -5.75 7.15
CA ARG A 79 10.78 -7.08 7.31
C ARG A 79 11.10 -7.42 8.76
N THR A 80 11.14 -6.42 9.63
CA THR A 80 11.50 -6.56 11.04
C THR A 80 10.54 -5.78 11.91
N LYS A 81 10.43 -6.19 13.19
CA LYS A 81 9.64 -5.45 14.17
C LYS A 81 10.10 -4.00 14.37
N GLY A 82 11.40 -3.74 14.28
CA GLY A 82 11.95 -2.38 14.40
C GLY A 82 11.46 -1.45 13.28
N GLU A 83 11.27 -1.97 12.06
CA GLU A 83 10.71 -1.18 10.95
C GLU A 83 9.22 -0.86 11.16
N VAL A 84 8.47 -1.77 11.80
CA VAL A 84 7.09 -1.49 12.23
C VAL A 84 7.07 -0.33 13.21
N GLU A 85 7.89 -0.40 14.25
CA GLU A 85 7.95 0.64 15.29
C GLU A 85 8.42 1.98 14.73
N ALA A 86 9.42 1.99 13.85
CA ALA A 86 9.90 3.20 13.19
C ALA A 86 8.82 3.84 12.31
N LEU A 87 8.05 3.04 11.57
CA LEU A 87 6.96 3.56 10.75
C LEU A 87 5.80 4.08 11.58
N VAL A 88 5.44 3.37 12.67
CA VAL A 88 4.45 3.84 13.65
C VAL A 88 4.89 5.17 14.27
N GLN A 89 6.15 5.29 14.68
CA GLN A 89 6.69 6.53 15.22
C GLN A 89 6.67 7.66 14.18
N ARG A 90 6.97 7.36 12.92
CA ARG A 90 6.94 8.36 11.84
C ARG A 90 5.51 8.82 11.54
N LEU A 91 4.53 7.92 11.53
CA LEU A 91 3.13 8.23 11.25
C LEU A 91 2.41 8.87 12.43
N GLU A 92 2.81 8.56 13.66
CA GLU A 92 2.10 8.96 14.86
C GLU A 92 0.60 8.58 14.79
N GLU A 93 -0.22 9.11 15.70
CA GLU A 93 -1.65 8.77 15.75
C GLU A 93 -2.41 9.28 14.52
N ASP A 94 -2.18 10.53 14.11
CA ASP A 94 -2.87 11.16 12.98
C ASP A 94 -2.63 10.40 11.66
N GLY A 95 -1.38 9.99 11.42
CA GLY A 95 -1.02 9.25 10.23
C GLY A 95 -1.57 7.82 10.24
N LEU A 96 -1.53 7.14 11.39
CA LEU A 96 -2.11 5.80 11.52
C LEU A 96 -3.61 5.79 11.23
N LEU A 97 -4.34 6.77 11.75
CA LEU A 97 -5.78 6.93 11.50
C LEU A 97 -6.06 7.23 10.02
N ALA A 98 -5.27 8.10 9.39
CA ALA A 98 -5.40 8.42 7.98
C ALA A 98 -5.13 7.20 7.09
N VAL A 99 -4.10 6.41 7.42
CA VAL A 99 -3.78 5.16 6.71
C VAL A 99 -4.92 4.16 6.86
N ALA A 100 -5.40 3.90 8.08
CA ALA A 100 -6.47 2.92 8.31
C ALA A 100 -7.75 3.28 7.52
N LYS A 101 -8.18 4.53 7.60
CA LYS A 101 -9.35 5.04 6.84
C LYS A 101 -9.09 5.02 5.33
N GLY A 102 -7.88 5.38 4.90
CA GLY A 102 -7.48 5.36 3.50
C GLY A 102 -7.49 3.96 2.91
N VAL A 103 -7.01 2.97 3.67
CA VAL A 103 -7.06 1.56 3.28
C VAL A 103 -8.50 1.08 3.18
N GLU A 104 -9.34 1.44 4.14
CA GLU A 104 -10.77 1.10 4.09
C GLU A 104 -11.46 1.71 2.87
N ALA A 105 -11.26 3.01 2.62
CA ALA A 105 -11.95 3.72 1.55
C ALA A 105 -11.51 3.31 0.14
N ASN A 106 -10.24 2.93 -0.04
CA ASN A 106 -9.66 2.67 -1.36
C ASN A 106 -9.44 1.18 -1.65
N PHE A 107 -9.31 0.34 -0.62
CA PHE A 107 -8.91 -1.06 -0.77
C PHE A 107 -9.77 -2.05 0.01
N ALA A 108 -10.67 -1.62 0.90
CA ALA A 108 -11.61 -2.53 1.55
C ALA A 108 -12.86 -2.77 0.69
N THR A 109 -12.70 -3.62 -0.33
CA THR A 109 -13.52 -4.81 -0.64
C THR A 109 -13.17 -5.33 -2.04
N PRO A 110 -12.54 -6.50 -2.19
CA PRO A 110 -13.05 -7.46 -3.14
C PRO A 110 -14.30 -8.07 -2.50
N ASP A 111 -15.48 -7.63 -2.92
CA ASP A 111 -16.67 -8.45 -2.76
C ASP A 111 -16.45 -9.66 -3.69
N PRO A 112 -16.21 -10.87 -3.16
CA PRO A 112 -15.95 -12.05 -3.99
C PRO A 112 -17.10 -12.35 -4.97
N SER A 113 -18.29 -11.75 -4.77
CA SER A 113 -19.42 -11.85 -5.68
C SER A 113 -19.24 -11.02 -6.96
N LYS A 114 -18.51 -9.89 -6.91
CA LYS A 114 -18.33 -9.00 -8.07
C LYS A 114 -17.20 -9.47 -9.00
N ASP A 115 -16.14 -10.06 -8.46
CA ASP A 115 -15.02 -10.57 -9.26
C ASP A 115 -15.42 -11.80 -10.12
N ILE A 116 -16.42 -12.57 -9.68
CA ILE A 116 -16.95 -13.72 -10.44
C ILE A 116 -17.78 -13.28 -11.66
N GLU A 117 -18.42 -12.11 -11.63
CA GLU A 117 -19.18 -11.58 -12.77
C GLU A 117 -18.27 -11.01 -13.87
N VAL A 118 -17.12 -10.44 -13.50
CA VAL A 118 -16.14 -9.90 -14.47
C VAL A 118 -15.45 -11.02 -15.25
N LEU A 119 -15.30 -12.22 -14.66
CA LEU A 119 -14.73 -13.40 -15.30
C LEU A 119 -15.69 -14.15 -16.24
N LYS A 120 -16.95 -13.72 -16.34
CA LYS A 120 -18.00 -14.37 -17.16
C LYS A 120 -18.46 -13.54 -18.37
N LYS A 121 -17.82 -12.39 -18.66
CA LYS A 121 -18.09 -11.58 -19.86
C LYS A 121 -16.98 -11.69 -20.88
#